data_AF-A0A933GNA3-F1
#
_entry.id   AF-A0A933GNA3-F1
#
_cell.length_a   1.000
_cell.length_b   1.000
_cell.length_c   1.000
_cell.angle_alpha   90.00
_cell.angle_beta   90.00
_cell.angle_gamma   90.00
#
_symmetry.space_group_name_H-M   'P 1'
#
loop_
_entity.id
_entity.type
_entity.pdbx_description
1 polymer ?
#
loop_
_entity_poly.entity_id
_entity_poly.type
_entity_poly.pdbx_seq_one_letter_code
_entity_poly.pdbx_strand_id
1 'polypeptide(L)'
;MAECMSPESWLSIIKKEYLQDFIREGGAAVKCVVTVDGSAPLEIKSGLQRQAEETGFFFTTIDAAFIKIHLVEQIFYQVAKQVDWDAAVLSFLRCLLQDHYKLPQSQTEFTLEQIALLNGYEERDIRHAINNRLRDALFLDYAMSQEFRIAMITLCRHQLDSAEVSDSLCLSIKGWLRGELRLVSALKQALIFQKIGRHNARNMLLSLAHWLKLSGKNGLVLLLDISRYTMDKPKAPDGTFYYSTGAVLDCYEVLRQFIDGTDESEYCFLAILAQSRFLDEGDRRSVHAYDALKLRIWDEVHDRIYINPLAPLVRISCCQSTGVK
;
A
#
# COMPACT_ATOMS: atom_id res chain seq x y z
N MET A 1 -15.20 -12.74 -28.66
CA MET A 1 -13.94 -12.35 -28.00
C MET A 1 -14.29 -11.28 -26.99
N ALA A 2 -13.85 -11.40 -25.74
CA ALA A 2 -14.06 -10.32 -24.76
C ALA A 2 -13.27 -9.08 -25.22
N GLU A 3 -13.91 -7.92 -25.20
CA GLU A 3 -13.28 -6.66 -25.63
C GLU A 3 -12.10 -6.30 -24.72
N CYS A 4 -11.00 -5.84 -25.33
CA CYS A 4 -9.75 -5.49 -24.65
C CYS A 4 -9.44 -4.01 -24.83
N MET A 5 -8.90 -3.39 -23.78
CA MET A 5 -8.50 -1.98 -23.78
C MET A 5 -6.99 -1.84 -23.99
N SER A 6 -6.54 -0.74 -24.59
CA SER A 6 -5.11 -0.46 -24.64
C SER A 6 -4.57 -0.07 -23.25
N PRO A 7 -3.30 -0.40 -22.93
CA PRO A 7 -2.67 0.02 -21.68
C PRO A 7 -2.76 1.54 -21.45
N GLU A 8 -2.49 2.34 -22.48
CA GLU A 8 -2.52 3.79 -22.42
C GLU A 8 -3.91 4.34 -22.06
N SER A 9 -4.97 3.80 -22.67
CA SER A 9 -6.35 4.26 -22.40
C SER A 9 -6.73 3.98 -20.95
N TRP A 10 -6.43 2.78 -20.46
CA TRP A 10 -6.71 2.41 -19.07
C TRP A 10 -5.93 3.29 -18.09
N LEU A 11 -4.62 3.45 -18.31
CA LEU A 11 -3.76 4.31 -17.50
C LEU A 11 -4.27 5.76 -17.47
N SER A 12 -4.71 6.31 -18.61
CA SER A 12 -5.25 7.68 -18.65
C SER A 12 -6.49 7.83 -17.75
N ILE A 13 -7.35 6.82 -17.71
CA ILE A 13 -8.57 6.82 -16.88
C ILE A 13 -8.20 6.66 -15.41
N ILE A 14 -7.29 5.74 -15.07
CA ILE A 14 -6.83 5.57 -13.69
C ILE A 14 -6.20 6.85 -13.15
N LYS A 15 -5.37 7.53 -13.95
CA LYS A 15 -4.82 8.83 -13.55
C LYS A 15 -5.92 9.85 -13.23
N LYS A 16 -6.86 10.03 -14.16
CA LYS A 16 -7.88 11.09 -14.07
C LYS A 16 -8.93 10.81 -13.00
N GLU A 17 -9.55 9.64 -13.03
CA GLU A 17 -10.72 9.33 -12.20
C GLU A 17 -10.32 8.81 -10.81
N TYR A 18 -9.18 8.11 -10.70
CA TYR A 18 -8.73 7.54 -9.42
C TYR A 18 -7.64 8.38 -8.76
N LEU A 19 -6.49 8.56 -9.38
CA LEU A 19 -5.33 9.17 -8.71
C LEU A 19 -5.47 10.69 -8.51
N GLN A 20 -6.08 11.40 -9.45
CA GLN A 20 -6.27 12.85 -9.35
C GLN A 20 -7.52 13.27 -8.56
N ASP A 21 -8.46 12.35 -8.35
CA ASP A 21 -9.75 12.61 -7.71
C ASP A 21 -10.05 11.57 -6.61
N PHE A 22 -10.73 10.46 -6.92
CA PHE A 22 -11.33 9.57 -5.93
C PHE A 22 -10.39 9.10 -4.81
N ILE A 23 -9.18 8.61 -5.13
CA ILE A 23 -8.24 8.09 -4.13
C ILE A 23 -7.59 9.24 -3.33
N ARG A 24 -7.29 10.35 -4.01
CA ARG A 24 -6.66 11.52 -3.38
C ARG A 24 -7.56 12.15 -2.30
N GLU A 25 -8.87 12.10 -2.54
CA GLU A 25 -9.92 12.63 -1.66
C GLU A 25 -10.41 11.62 -0.59
N GLY A 26 -9.68 10.50 -0.41
CA GLY A 26 -9.93 9.55 0.68
C GLY A 26 -10.52 8.22 0.27
N GLY A 27 -10.81 8.00 -1.03
CA GLY A 27 -11.27 6.72 -1.52
C GLY A 27 -10.20 5.63 -1.54
N ALA A 28 -10.65 4.39 -1.69
CA ALA A 28 -9.80 3.24 -1.99
C ALA A 28 -10.39 2.43 -3.14
N ALA A 29 -9.54 1.76 -3.91
CA ALA A 29 -10.00 0.91 -5.01
C ALA A 29 -9.07 -0.27 -5.25
N VAL A 30 -9.67 -1.40 -5.64
CA VAL A 30 -8.97 -2.59 -6.12
C VAL A 30 -9.36 -2.86 -7.58
N LYS A 31 -8.37 -3.07 -8.45
CA LYS A 31 -8.56 -3.37 -9.87
C LYS A 31 -7.79 -4.61 -10.27
N CYS A 32 -8.47 -5.58 -10.86
CA CYS A 32 -7.87 -6.74 -11.51
C CYS A 32 -7.62 -6.43 -12.98
N VAL A 33 -6.35 -6.46 -13.36
CA VAL A 33 -5.84 -6.11 -14.69
C VAL A 33 -5.32 -7.39 -15.32
N VAL A 34 -6.07 -7.93 -16.28
CA VAL A 34 -5.70 -9.16 -16.99
C VAL A 34 -5.10 -8.81 -18.34
N THR A 35 -3.84 -9.16 -18.52
CA THR A 35 -3.10 -8.95 -19.77
C THR A 35 -3.26 -10.14 -20.71
N VAL A 36 -3.59 -9.85 -21.97
CA VAL A 36 -3.84 -10.87 -23.00
C VAL A 36 -2.60 -11.09 -23.88
N ASP A 37 -1.69 -10.12 -23.96
CA ASP A 37 -0.44 -10.16 -24.71
C ASP A 37 0.78 -9.80 -23.87
N GLY A 38 1.97 -10.10 -24.42
CA GLY A 38 3.21 -10.18 -23.64
C GLY A 38 3.84 -8.85 -23.22
N SER A 39 3.60 -7.74 -23.94
CA SER A 39 4.21 -6.43 -23.61
C SER A 39 3.40 -5.60 -22.62
N ALA A 40 2.08 -5.82 -22.53
CA ALA A 40 1.19 -5.06 -21.67
C ALA A 40 1.59 -5.03 -20.17
N PRO A 41 2.07 -6.12 -19.53
CA PRO A 41 2.53 -6.09 -18.14
C PRO A 41 3.55 -4.99 -17.82
N LEU A 42 4.55 -4.83 -18.70
CA LEU A 42 5.62 -3.85 -18.50
C LEU A 42 5.11 -2.42 -18.68
N GLU A 43 4.28 -2.19 -19.69
CA GLU A 43 3.66 -0.89 -19.95
C GLU A 43 2.76 -0.44 -18.80
N ILE A 44 1.94 -1.35 -18.26
CA ILE A 44 1.09 -1.07 -17.09
C ILE A 44 1.92 -0.74 -15.86
N LYS A 45 2.97 -1.53 -15.58
CA LYS A 45 3.85 -1.30 -14.44
C LYS A 45 4.55 0.05 -14.52
N SER A 46 5.23 0.33 -15.63
CA SER A 46 5.94 1.60 -15.83
C SER A 46 4.99 2.80 -15.91
N GLY A 47 3.79 2.61 -16.48
CA GLY A 47 2.75 3.62 -16.55
C GLY A 47 2.21 4.00 -15.18
N LEU A 48 1.79 3.03 -14.36
CA LEU A 48 1.30 3.27 -13.01
C LEU A 48 2.37 3.91 -12.12
N GLN A 49 3.63 3.45 -12.22
CA GLN A 49 4.73 4.08 -11.49
C GLN A 49 4.84 5.58 -11.82
N ARG A 50 4.94 5.91 -13.11
CA ARG A 50 5.06 7.30 -13.57
C ARG A 50 3.89 8.14 -13.10
N GLN A 51 2.66 7.64 -13.25
CA GLN A 51 1.46 8.39 -12.88
C GLN A 51 1.38 8.60 -11.37
N ALA A 52 1.71 7.60 -10.56
CA ALA A 52 1.74 7.72 -9.11
C ALA A 52 2.79 8.75 -8.66
N GLU A 53 4.00 8.72 -9.23
CA GLU A 53 5.05 9.71 -8.95
C GLU A 53 4.62 11.13 -9.34
N GLU A 54 4.09 11.32 -10.56
CA GLU A 54 3.58 12.62 -11.05
C GLU A 54 2.44 13.18 -10.20
N THR A 55 1.62 12.30 -9.62
CA THR A 55 0.48 12.67 -8.76
C THR A 55 0.82 12.64 -7.27
N GLY A 56 2.09 12.43 -6.89
CA GLY A 56 2.55 12.52 -5.49
C GLY A 56 2.17 11.32 -4.61
N PHE A 57 1.79 10.19 -5.18
CA PHE A 57 1.57 8.94 -4.45
C PHE A 57 2.87 8.22 -4.14
N PHE A 58 2.85 7.39 -3.09
CA PHE A 58 3.89 6.39 -2.89
C PHE A 58 3.57 5.18 -3.76
N PHE A 59 4.44 4.88 -4.73
CA PHE A 59 4.28 3.72 -5.60
C PHE A 59 5.13 2.55 -5.13
N THR A 60 4.57 1.34 -5.19
CA THR A 60 5.36 0.12 -5.04
C THR A 60 4.75 -1.05 -5.81
N THR A 61 5.58 -2.05 -6.07
CA THR A 61 5.21 -3.25 -6.82
C THR A 61 5.77 -4.49 -6.15
N ILE A 62 4.99 -5.57 -6.17
CA ILE A 62 5.36 -6.84 -5.57
C ILE A 62 5.11 -7.94 -6.59
N ASP A 63 6.14 -8.73 -6.87
CA ASP A 63 6.12 -9.79 -7.86
C ASP A 63 6.04 -11.18 -7.19
N ALA A 64 5.01 -11.95 -7.51
CA ALA A 64 4.83 -13.32 -7.05
C ALA A 64 5.94 -14.27 -7.54
N ALA A 65 6.76 -13.89 -8.51
CA ALA A 65 7.96 -14.64 -8.85
C ALA A 65 8.96 -14.71 -7.68
N PHE A 66 8.98 -13.69 -6.81
CA PHE A 66 9.98 -13.54 -5.75
C PHE A 66 9.40 -13.36 -4.35
N ILE A 67 8.11 -13.05 -4.22
CA ILE A 67 7.44 -12.78 -2.93
C ILE A 67 6.17 -13.62 -2.82
N LYS A 68 5.95 -14.25 -1.66
CA LYS A 68 4.74 -15.05 -1.41
C LYS A 68 3.54 -14.16 -1.07
N ILE A 69 2.86 -13.64 -2.09
CA ILE A 69 1.69 -12.73 -1.94
C ILE A 69 0.54 -13.34 -1.11
N HIS A 70 0.34 -14.66 -1.15
CA HIS A 70 -0.65 -15.36 -0.30
C HIS A 70 -0.37 -15.24 1.21
N LEU A 71 0.82 -14.79 1.60
CA LEU A 71 1.16 -14.39 2.96
C LEU A 71 1.04 -12.87 3.06
N VAL A 72 -0.13 -12.38 3.50
CA VAL A 72 -0.45 -10.93 3.50
C VAL A 72 0.56 -10.08 4.28
N GLU A 73 1.20 -10.61 5.33
CA GLU A 73 2.28 -9.91 6.02
C GLU A 73 3.49 -9.63 5.13
N GLN A 74 3.76 -10.47 4.14
CA GLN A 74 4.82 -10.21 3.17
C GLN A 74 4.50 -9.01 2.30
N ILE A 75 3.22 -8.81 1.93
CA ILE A 75 2.79 -7.63 1.19
C ILE A 75 3.13 -6.37 2.00
N PHE A 76 2.67 -6.32 3.26
CA PHE A 76 2.96 -5.21 4.16
C PHE A 76 4.46 -4.96 4.31
N TYR A 77 5.25 -6.00 4.61
CA TYR A 77 6.69 -5.85 4.83
C TYR A 77 7.43 -5.35 3.58
N GLN A 78 7.04 -5.78 2.38
CA GLN A 78 7.66 -5.29 1.15
C GLN A 78 7.39 -3.80 0.95
N VAL A 79 6.17 -3.32 1.23
CA VAL A 79 5.87 -1.88 1.19
C VAL A 79 6.66 -1.13 2.27
N ALA A 80 6.58 -1.59 3.52
CA ALA A 80 7.20 -0.96 4.68
C ALA A 80 8.73 -0.84 4.60
N LYS A 81 9.41 -1.76 3.90
CA LYS A 81 10.86 -1.70 3.66
C LYS A 81 11.28 -0.57 2.73
N GLN A 82 10.39 -0.15 1.83
CA GLN A 82 10.65 0.91 0.86
C GLN A 82 10.34 2.31 1.42
N VAL A 83 9.73 2.38 2.61
CA VAL A 83 9.42 3.64 3.28
C VAL A 83 10.65 4.15 4.01
N ASP A 84 11.02 5.39 3.71
CA ASP A 84 11.92 6.18 4.55
C ASP A 84 11.13 6.70 5.76
N TRP A 85 11.15 5.92 6.84
CA TRP A 85 10.39 6.20 8.06
C TRP A 85 10.83 7.49 8.74
N ASP A 86 12.11 7.85 8.68
CA ASP A 86 12.63 9.08 9.29
C ASP A 86 12.15 10.30 8.52
N ALA A 87 12.25 10.26 7.19
CA ALA A 87 11.71 11.32 6.34
C ALA A 87 10.19 11.46 6.47
N ALA A 88 9.45 10.34 6.54
CA ALA A 88 7.99 10.36 6.71
C ALA A 88 7.56 10.98 8.05
N VAL A 89 8.23 10.61 9.15
CA VAL A 89 7.99 11.19 10.48
C VAL A 89 8.30 12.68 10.51
N LEU A 90 9.43 13.10 9.94
CA LEU A 90 9.79 14.51 9.86
C LEU A 90 8.77 15.30 9.04
N SER A 91 8.34 14.77 7.89
CA SER A 91 7.34 15.39 7.03
C SER A 91 6.00 15.56 7.74
N PHE A 92 5.53 14.52 8.44
CA PHE A 92 4.34 14.57 9.27
C PHE A 92 4.45 15.65 10.36
N LEU A 93 5.56 15.68 11.11
CA LEU A 93 5.77 16.66 12.17
C LEU A 93 5.81 18.10 11.62
N ARG A 94 6.45 18.32 10.47
CA ARG A 94 6.42 19.62 9.80
C ARG A 94 5.00 20.03 9.45
N CYS A 95 4.23 19.14 8.82
CA CYS A 95 2.84 19.40 8.45
C CYS A 95 1.98 19.72 9.68
N LEU A 96 2.14 18.96 10.77
CA LEU A 96 1.39 19.14 12.01
C LEU A 96 1.69 20.47 12.73
N LEU A 97 2.92 20.97 12.62
CA LEU A 97 3.42 22.07 13.45
C LEU A 97 3.60 23.40 12.71
N GLN A 98 3.66 23.40 11.37
CA GLN A 98 3.98 24.59 10.56
C GLN A 98 3.02 25.77 10.76
N ASP A 99 1.74 25.50 11.01
CA ASP A 99 0.73 26.55 11.20
C ASP A 99 0.77 27.18 12.61
N HIS A 100 1.58 26.61 13.50
CA HIS A 100 1.60 26.98 14.92
C HIS A 100 2.96 27.47 15.40
N TYR A 101 4.05 27.06 14.73
CA TYR A 101 5.41 27.33 15.18
C TYR A 101 6.34 27.61 14.00
N LYS A 102 7.35 28.45 14.24
CA LYS A 102 8.54 28.52 13.38
C LYS A 102 9.33 27.23 13.53
N LEU A 103 9.61 26.57 12.41
CA LEU A 103 10.26 25.26 12.40
C LEU A 103 11.71 25.34 11.89
N PRO A 104 12.62 24.54 12.45
CA PRO A 104 13.97 24.36 11.91
C PRO A 104 13.94 23.87 10.46
N GLN A 105 14.86 24.35 9.63
CA GLN A 105 14.97 23.88 8.24
C GLN A 105 15.76 22.57 8.14
N SER A 106 16.80 22.41 8.95
CA SER A 106 17.57 21.16 9.01
C SER A 106 16.81 20.06 9.76
N GLN A 107 16.92 18.81 9.30
CA GLN A 107 16.41 17.64 10.00
C GLN A 107 17.13 17.42 11.34
N THR A 108 18.44 17.64 11.39
CA THR A 108 19.25 17.41 12.60
C THR A 108 18.92 18.40 13.71
N GLU A 109 18.39 19.57 13.34
CA GLU A 109 17.97 20.62 14.26
C GLU A 109 16.48 20.53 14.59
N PHE A 110 15.74 19.57 14.04
CA PHE A 110 14.31 19.41 14.27
C PHE A 110 14.05 18.75 15.64
N THR A 111 14.36 19.48 16.72
CA THR A 111 14.24 19.05 18.11
C THR A 111 13.32 19.98 18.90
N LEU A 112 12.79 19.52 20.04
CA LEU A 112 11.96 20.35 20.92
C LEU A 112 12.68 21.60 21.39
N GLU A 113 13.94 21.48 21.78
CA GLU A 113 14.78 22.59 22.24
C GLU A 113 14.88 23.68 21.17
N GLN A 114 15.19 23.30 19.93
CA GLN A 114 15.34 24.28 18.86
C GLN A 114 13.99 24.91 18.46
N ILE A 115 12.91 24.14 18.45
CA ILE A 115 11.57 24.68 18.19
C ILE A 115 11.18 25.65 19.31
N ALA A 116 11.46 25.33 20.59
CA ALA A 116 11.22 26.22 21.71
C ALA A 116 11.99 27.54 21.55
N LEU A 117 13.29 27.45 21.25
CA LEU A 117 14.18 28.58 21.06
C LEU A 117 13.73 29.51 19.92
N LEU A 118 13.38 28.95 18.75
CA LEU A 118 12.93 29.72 17.58
C LEU A 118 11.62 30.49 17.82
N ASN A 119 10.81 30.03 18.77
CA ASN A 119 9.50 30.60 19.06
C ASN A 119 9.48 31.39 20.38
N GLY A 120 10.59 31.42 21.13
CA GLY A 120 10.68 32.14 22.40
C GLY A 120 9.85 31.50 23.52
N TYR A 121 9.66 30.18 23.49
CA TYR A 121 8.95 29.43 24.53
C TYR A 121 9.92 28.68 25.45
N GLU A 122 9.47 28.38 26.66
CA GLU A 122 10.10 27.38 27.52
C GLU A 122 9.86 25.96 26.94
N GLU A 123 10.87 25.11 27.00
CA GLU A 123 10.83 23.76 26.41
C GLU A 123 9.70 22.90 27.01
N ARG A 124 9.43 23.06 28.31
CA ARG A 124 8.37 22.30 28.98
C ARG A 124 6.98 22.64 28.45
N ASP A 125 6.72 23.91 28.18
CA ASP A 125 5.41 24.38 27.71
C ASP A 125 5.16 23.90 26.28
N ILE A 126 6.17 24.03 25.41
CA ILE A 126 6.04 23.56 24.03
C ILE A 126 5.92 22.03 23.96
N ARG A 127 6.62 21.29 24.83
CA ARG A 127 6.51 19.84 24.93
C ARG A 127 5.09 19.40 25.26
N HIS A 128 4.45 20.02 26.24
CA HIS A 128 3.05 19.72 26.57
C HIS A 128 2.11 20.01 25.40
N ALA A 129 2.28 21.16 24.73
CA ALA A 129 1.44 21.54 23.60
C ALA A 129 1.62 20.59 22.39
N ILE A 130 2.86 20.24 22.04
CA ILE A 130 3.16 19.32 20.93
C ILE A 130 2.67 17.90 21.25
N ASN A 131 2.85 17.42 22.48
CA ASN A 131 2.33 16.11 22.87
C ASN A 131 0.81 16.00 22.79
N ASN A 132 0.08 17.06 23.15
CA ASN A 132 -1.37 17.10 22.98
C ASN A 132 -1.76 17.05 21.49
N ARG A 133 -1.05 17.78 20.63
CA ARG A 133 -1.28 17.73 19.17
C ARG A 133 -0.98 16.36 18.58
N LEU A 134 0.10 15.71 18.98
CA LEU A 134 0.41 14.34 18.57
C LEU A 134 -0.67 13.37 19.01
N ARG A 135 -1.19 13.52 20.24
CA ARG A 135 -2.32 12.73 20.71
C ARG A 135 -3.55 12.95 19.84
N ASP A 136 -3.92 14.20 19.58
CA ASP A 136 -5.15 14.50 18.84
C ASP A 136 -5.03 14.05 17.38
N ALA A 137 -3.86 14.23 16.76
CA ALA A 137 -3.61 13.87 15.36
C ALA A 137 -3.38 12.37 15.13
N LEU A 138 -2.82 11.62 16.10
CA LEU A 138 -2.47 10.21 15.89
C LEU A 138 -3.18 9.24 16.85
N PHE A 139 -3.36 9.59 18.11
CA PHE A 139 -3.97 8.66 19.07
C PHE A 139 -5.49 8.54 18.89
N LEU A 140 -6.14 9.58 18.35
CA LEU A 140 -7.57 9.61 18.07
C LEU A 140 -7.91 9.33 16.60
N ASP A 141 -6.91 9.10 15.76
CA ASP A 141 -7.13 8.77 14.36
C ASP A 141 -7.44 7.27 14.22
N TYR A 142 -8.71 6.90 14.13
CA TYR A 142 -9.14 5.50 14.09
C TYR A 142 -9.09 4.86 12.70
N ALA A 143 -8.66 5.59 11.66
CA ALA A 143 -8.34 5.01 10.36
C ALA A 143 -7.08 4.13 10.43
N MET A 144 -6.26 4.32 11.47
CA MET A 144 -5.09 3.49 11.76
C MET A 144 -5.32 2.53 12.92
N SER A 145 -4.71 1.36 12.81
CA SER A 145 -4.64 0.37 13.89
C SER A 145 -3.86 0.90 15.10
N GLN A 146 -4.26 0.46 16.31
CA GLN A 146 -3.71 0.98 17.56
C GLN A 146 -2.19 0.85 17.65
N GLU A 147 -1.64 -0.32 17.32
CA GLU A 147 -0.20 -0.58 17.38
C GLU A 147 0.59 0.31 16.40
N PHE A 148 0.01 0.57 15.22
CA PHE A 148 0.61 1.46 14.24
C PHE A 148 0.66 2.91 14.76
N ARG A 149 -0.43 3.40 15.36
CA ARG A 149 -0.50 4.74 15.96
C ARG A 149 0.52 4.90 17.08
N ILE A 150 0.65 3.89 17.95
CA ILE A 150 1.64 3.91 19.03
C ILE A 150 3.06 3.96 18.45
N ALA A 151 3.36 3.13 17.44
CA ALA A 151 4.64 3.16 16.75
C ALA A 151 4.96 4.55 16.18
N MET A 152 4.02 5.18 15.47
CA MET A 152 4.21 6.52 14.88
C MET A 152 4.40 7.60 15.95
N ILE A 153 3.62 7.57 17.04
CA ILE A 153 3.81 8.50 18.17
C ILE A 153 5.20 8.32 18.79
N THR A 154 5.66 7.08 18.99
CA THR A 154 7.00 6.82 19.54
C THR A 154 8.09 7.34 18.61
N LEU A 155 7.98 7.12 17.30
CA LEU A 155 8.95 7.66 16.33
C LEU A 155 8.93 9.20 16.28
N CYS A 156 7.75 9.82 16.34
CA CYS A 156 7.62 11.28 16.41
C CYS A 156 8.29 11.86 17.66
N ARG A 157 8.09 11.22 18.82
CA ARG A 157 8.73 11.65 20.07
C ARG A 157 10.24 11.48 20.02
N HIS A 158 10.74 10.39 19.45
CA HIS A 158 12.17 10.19 19.24
C HIS A 158 12.79 11.27 18.35
N GLN A 159 12.12 11.63 17.25
CA GLN A 159 12.58 12.72 16.36
C GLN A 159 12.63 14.07 17.09
N LEU A 160 11.66 14.33 17.97
CA LEU A 160 11.54 15.58 18.73
C LEU A 160 12.52 15.65 19.92
N ASP A 161 12.75 14.52 20.58
CA ASP A 161 13.65 14.39 21.72
C ASP A 161 14.19 12.96 21.84
N SER A 162 15.45 12.78 21.41
CA SER A 162 16.15 11.51 21.49
C SER A 162 16.56 11.11 22.91
N ALA A 163 16.48 12.00 23.90
CA ALA A 163 16.71 11.68 25.30
C ALA A 163 15.47 11.05 25.96
N GLU A 164 14.25 11.37 25.48
CA GLU A 164 13.00 10.79 25.99
C GLU A 164 12.80 9.34 25.53
N VAL A 165 13.10 9.05 24.26
CA VAL A 165 12.92 7.73 23.65
C VAL A 165 14.27 7.19 23.24
N SER A 166 14.62 5.97 23.65
CA SER A 166 15.91 5.38 23.30
C SER A 166 16.02 5.00 21.81
N ASP A 167 17.21 5.19 21.24
CA ASP A 167 17.52 4.78 19.85
C ASP A 167 17.25 3.30 19.60
N SER A 168 17.51 2.44 20.61
CA SER A 168 17.29 1.00 20.50
C SER A 168 15.81 0.63 20.34
N LEU A 169 14.91 1.36 21.00
CA LEU A 169 13.47 1.20 20.83
C LEU A 169 13.02 1.67 19.45
N CYS A 170 13.52 2.82 18.98
CA CYS A 170 13.25 3.35 17.64
C CYS A 170 13.68 2.36 16.53
N LEU A 171 14.90 1.82 16.65
CA LEU A 171 15.40 0.77 15.75
C LEU A 171 14.54 -0.51 15.80
N SER A 172 14.07 -0.88 16.99
CA SER A 172 13.20 -2.05 17.16
C SER A 172 11.84 -1.85 16.49
N ILE A 173 11.25 -0.66 16.60
CA ILE A 173 9.98 -0.31 15.93
C ILE A 173 10.15 -0.35 14.41
N LYS A 174 11.21 0.26 13.88
CA LYS A 174 11.50 0.21 12.43
C LYS A 174 11.74 -1.24 11.97
N GLY A 175 12.48 -2.03 12.74
CA GLY A 175 12.66 -3.46 12.47
C GLY A 175 11.36 -4.26 12.52
N TRP A 176 10.42 -3.90 13.40
CA TRP A 176 9.09 -4.52 13.47
C TRP A 176 8.24 -4.20 12.24
N LEU A 177 8.17 -2.92 11.86
CA LEU A 177 7.48 -2.47 10.64
C LEU A 177 8.05 -3.16 9.39
N ARG A 178 9.35 -3.42 9.36
CA ARG A 178 10.03 -4.08 8.23
C ARG A 178 9.99 -5.62 8.28
N GLY A 179 9.44 -6.22 9.33
CA GLY A 179 9.43 -7.68 9.50
C GLY A 179 10.80 -8.29 9.79
N GLU A 180 11.73 -7.48 10.29
CA GLU A 180 13.12 -7.82 10.60
C GLU A 180 13.36 -8.03 12.11
N LEU A 181 12.35 -7.73 12.94
CA LEU A 181 12.45 -7.85 14.38
C LEU A 181 12.56 -9.32 14.83
N ARG A 182 13.65 -9.64 15.54
CA ARG A 182 13.90 -10.98 16.09
C ARG A 182 12.94 -11.33 17.23
N LEU A 183 12.81 -10.45 18.22
CA LEU A 183 12.04 -10.67 19.45
C LEU A 183 11.09 -9.50 19.72
N VAL A 184 9.78 -9.79 19.82
CA VAL A 184 8.74 -8.79 20.13
C VAL A 184 8.93 -8.15 21.50
N SER A 185 9.60 -8.84 22.43
CA SER A 185 9.89 -8.31 23.75
C SER A 185 10.69 -6.99 23.72
N ALA A 186 11.41 -6.70 22.64
CA ALA A 186 12.09 -5.43 22.43
C ALA A 186 11.12 -4.24 22.33
N LEU A 187 9.84 -4.47 22.02
CA LEU A 187 8.81 -3.44 21.87
C LEU A 187 7.95 -3.23 23.11
N LYS A 188 8.21 -3.95 24.21
CA LYS A 188 7.38 -3.86 25.43
C LYS A 188 7.25 -2.44 25.97
N GLN A 189 8.31 -1.63 25.86
CA GLN A 189 8.31 -0.22 26.28
C GLN A 189 7.35 0.64 25.45
N ALA A 190 7.12 0.28 24.18
CA ALA A 190 6.13 0.90 23.32
C ALA A 190 4.74 0.25 23.44
N LEU A 191 4.51 -0.67 24.40
CA LEU A 191 3.23 -1.37 24.58
C LEU A 191 2.75 -2.15 23.33
N ILE A 192 3.68 -2.55 22.45
CA ILE A 192 3.39 -3.40 21.30
C ILE A 192 3.77 -4.84 21.66
N PHE A 193 2.78 -5.74 21.66
CA PHE A 193 2.94 -7.12 22.13
C PHE A 193 2.77 -8.18 21.04
N GLN A 194 2.44 -7.77 19.81
CA GLN A 194 2.14 -8.69 18.71
C GLN A 194 3.09 -8.50 17.52
N LYS A 195 3.42 -9.59 16.83
CA LYS A 195 4.06 -9.51 15.50
C LYS A 195 3.03 -9.06 14.47
N ILE A 196 3.53 -8.50 13.37
CA ILE A 196 2.70 -8.33 12.18
C ILE A 196 2.63 -9.69 11.47
N GLY A 197 1.43 -10.15 11.18
CA GLY A 197 1.15 -11.46 10.62
C GLY A 197 -0.20 -11.48 9.93
N ARG A 198 -0.61 -12.67 9.48
CA ARG A 198 -1.84 -12.87 8.68
C ARG A 198 -3.12 -12.19 9.21
N HIS A 199 -3.23 -11.99 10.52
CA HIS A 199 -4.44 -11.47 11.17
C HIS A 199 -4.50 -9.94 11.23
N ASN A 200 -3.37 -9.24 11.19
CA ASN A 200 -3.31 -7.78 11.35
C ASN A 200 -2.60 -7.06 10.20
N ALA A 201 -1.86 -7.77 9.33
CA ALA A 201 -1.07 -7.16 8.28
C ALA A 201 -1.89 -6.33 7.28
N ARG A 202 -3.13 -6.74 6.98
CA ARG A 202 -4.03 -5.94 6.14
C ARG A 202 -4.30 -4.58 6.78
N ASN A 203 -4.71 -4.58 8.06
CA ASN A 203 -4.96 -3.35 8.81
C ASN A 203 -3.68 -2.50 8.93
N MET A 204 -2.51 -3.12 9.07
CA MET A 204 -1.22 -2.41 9.06
C MET A 204 -0.93 -1.76 7.69
N LEU A 205 -1.26 -2.43 6.58
CA LEU A 205 -1.09 -1.89 5.23
C LEU A 205 -2.03 -0.70 4.99
N LEU A 206 -3.28 -0.78 5.44
CA LEU A 206 -4.23 0.33 5.36
C LEU A 206 -3.79 1.50 6.26
N SER A 207 -3.32 1.20 7.47
CA SER A 207 -2.74 2.22 8.37
C SER A 207 -1.55 2.92 7.72
N LEU A 208 -0.73 2.18 6.96
CA LEU A 208 0.40 2.74 6.21
C LEU A 208 -0.08 3.63 5.05
N ALA A 209 -1.09 3.24 4.28
CA ALA A 209 -1.64 4.08 3.21
C ALA A 209 -2.13 5.43 3.77
N HIS A 210 -2.84 5.38 4.89
CA HIS A 210 -3.29 6.58 5.62
C HIS A 210 -2.13 7.42 6.16
N TRP A 211 -1.15 6.78 6.78
CA TRP A 211 0.06 7.47 7.28
C TRP A 211 0.86 8.15 6.17
N LEU A 212 0.92 7.56 4.97
CA LEU A 212 1.55 8.18 3.81
C LEU A 212 0.83 9.49 3.44
N LYS A 213 -0.51 9.54 3.54
CA LYS A 213 -1.28 10.78 3.37
C LYS A 213 -0.90 11.82 4.43
N LEU A 214 -0.90 11.44 5.71
CA LEU A 214 -0.55 12.33 6.82
C LEU A 214 0.89 12.87 6.73
N SER A 215 1.81 12.08 6.16
CA SER A 215 3.21 12.46 5.93
C SER A 215 3.46 13.17 4.59
N GLY A 216 2.42 13.58 3.87
CA GLY A 216 2.53 14.48 2.71
C GLY A 216 2.57 13.81 1.35
N LYS A 217 2.34 12.50 1.26
CA LYS A 217 1.98 11.83 -0.02
C LYS A 217 0.48 11.94 -0.24
N ASN A 218 0.00 11.53 -1.42
CA ASN A 218 -1.44 11.43 -1.69
C ASN A 218 -2.05 10.06 -1.34
N GLY A 219 -1.23 9.11 -0.88
CA GLY A 219 -1.64 7.75 -0.53
C GLY A 219 -0.67 6.69 -1.04
N LEU A 220 -1.16 5.44 -1.12
CA LEU A 220 -0.45 4.27 -1.63
C LEU A 220 -1.01 3.83 -2.99
N VAL A 221 -0.14 3.63 -3.97
CA VAL A 221 -0.42 2.88 -5.21
C VAL A 221 0.40 1.60 -5.18
N LEU A 222 -0.28 0.45 -5.06
CA LEU A 222 0.33 -0.86 -4.96
C LEU A 222 -0.03 -1.73 -6.17
N LEU A 223 0.99 -2.25 -6.87
CA LEU A 223 0.83 -3.21 -7.96
C LEU A 223 1.27 -4.61 -7.53
N LEU A 224 0.33 -5.55 -7.42
CA LEU A 224 0.60 -6.96 -7.15
C LEU A 224 0.61 -7.74 -8.46
N ASP A 225 1.78 -8.23 -8.89
CA ASP A 225 1.88 -9.16 -10.00
C ASP A 225 1.67 -10.60 -9.49
N ILE A 226 0.51 -11.16 -9.80
CA ILE A 226 0.12 -12.52 -9.42
C ILE A 226 0.30 -13.53 -10.56
N SER A 227 0.87 -13.12 -11.70
CA SER A 227 1.00 -13.95 -12.90
C SER A 227 1.63 -15.32 -12.61
N ARG A 228 2.52 -15.37 -11.62
CA ARG A 228 3.21 -16.59 -11.23
C ARG A 228 2.30 -17.68 -10.63
N TYR A 229 1.15 -17.34 -10.06
CA TYR A 229 0.24 -18.32 -9.43
C TYR A 229 -0.43 -19.25 -10.45
N THR A 230 -0.69 -18.75 -11.66
CA THR A 230 -1.33 -19.49 -12.76
C THR A 230 -0.33 -20.28 -13.60
N MET A 231 0.98 -20.15 -13.36
CA MET A 231 2.00 -20.87 -14.12
C MET A 231 2.19 -22.30 -13.61
N ASP A 232 2.47 -23.21 -14.54
CA ASP A 232 2.87 -24.58 -14.21
C ASP A 232 4.29 -24.62 -13.66
N LYS A 233 4.58 -25.64 -12.84
CA LYS A 233 5.94 -25.90 -12.36
C LYS A 233 6.87 -26.19 -13.55
N PRO A 234 8.06 -25.59 -13.61
CA PRO A 234 8.95 -25.75 -14.74
C PRO A 234 9.65 -27.11 -14.62
N LYS A 235 10.22 -27.59 -15.73
CA LYS A 235 11.01 -28.83 -15.69
C LYS A 235 12.33 -28.65 -14.94
N ALA A 236 12.91 -27.44 -14.96
CA ALA A 236 14.14 -27.09 -14.25
C ALA A 236 13.93 -25.83 -13.41
N PRO A 237 14.55 -25.72 -12.22
CA PRO A 237 14.45 -24.51 -11.39
C PRO A 237 14.94 -23.27 -12.15
N ASP A 238 14.12 -22.22 -12.17
CA ASP A 238 14.39 -20.93 -12.83
C ASP A 238 14.67 -19.80 -11.81
N GLY A 239 14.92 -20.16 -10.54
CA GLY A 239 15.20 -19.20 -9.46
C GLY A 239 13.98 -18.45 -8.93
N THR A 240 12.77 -18.75 -9.40
CA THR A 240 11.52 -18.09 -8.97
C THR A 240 10.57 -19.07 -8.28
N PHE A 241 9.60 -18.57 -7.52
CA PHE A 241 8.70 -19.40 -6.74
C PHE A 241 7.70 -20.17 -7.60
N TYR A 242 7.22 -21.30 -7.08
CA TYR A 242 6.09 -22.03 -7.65
C TYR A 242 5.12 -22.40 -6.55
N TYR A 243 3.84 -22.37 -6.90
CA TYR A 243 2.76 -22.43 -5.92
C TYR A 243 1.98 -23.74 -6.04
N SER A 244 1.69 -24.32 -4.88
CA SER A 244 0.69 -25.39 -4.75
C SER A 244 -0.71 -24.83 -5.03
N THR A 245 -1.67 -25.71 -5.33
CA THR A 245 -3.07 -25.30 -5.47
C THR A 245 -3.59 -24.60 -4.21
N GLY A 246 -3.22 -25.08 -3.02
CA GLY A 246 -3.59 -24.42 -1.75
C GLY A 246 -3.08 -22.97 -1.69
N ALA A 247 -1.82 -22.72 -2.05
CA ALA A 247 -1.28 -21.37 -2.06
C ALA A 247 -1.93 -20.45 -3.12
N VAL A 248 -2.42 -21.01 -4.23
CA VAL A 248 -3.23 -20.26 -5.22
C VAL A 248 -4.56 -19.84 -4.60
N LEU A 249 -5.27 -20.75 -3.94
CA LEU A 249 -6.54 -20.45 -3.27
C LEU A 249 -6.35 -19.47 -2.12
N ASP A 250 -5.28 -19.59 -1.32
CA ASP A 250 -4.92 -18.64 -0.27
C ASP A 250 -4.64 -17.25 -0.88
N CYS A 251 -3.98 -17.18 -2.03
CA CYS A 251 -3.79 -15.91 -2.73
C CYS A 251 -5.15 -15.31 -3.11
N TYR A 252 -6.08 -16.10 -3.66
CA TYR A 252 -7.40 -15.61 -4.05
C TYR A 252 -8.25 -15.16 -2.84
N GLU A 253 -8.13 -15.82 -1.70
CA GLU A 253 -8.71 -15.35 -0.43
C GLU A 253 -8.12 -14.00 -0.01
N VAL A 254 -6.80 -13.81 -0.11
CA VAL A 254 -6.17 -12.51 0.17
C VAL A 254 -6.71 -11.41 -0.76
N LEU A 255 -6.82 -11.67 -2.05
CA LEU A 255 -7.38 -10.70 -3.01
C LEU A 255 -8.85 -10.39 -2.71
N ARG A 256 -9.65 -11.41 -2.39
CA ARG A 256 -11.05 -11.26 -1.99
C ARG A 256 -11.18 -10.36 -0.75
N GLN A 257 -10.33 -10.56 0.25
CA GLN A 257 -10.30 -9.74 1.47
C GLN A 257 -9.93 -8.28 1.19
N PHE A 258 -9.04 -8.01 0.22
CA PHE A 258 -8.73 -6.64 -0.16
C PHE A 258 -9.93 -5.96 -0.83
N ILE A 259 -10.64 -6.65 -1.71
CA ILE A 259 -11.83 -6.11 -2.36
C ILE A 259 -12.91 -5.81 -1.31
N ASP A 260 -13.20 -6.76 -0.42
CA ASP A 260 -14.24 -6.58 0.61
C ASP A 260 -13.89 -5.51 1.65
N GLY A 261 -12.60 -5.26 1.87
CA GLY A 261 -12.13 -4.23 2.80
C GLY A 261 -12.03 -2.83 2.18
N THR A 262 -12.42 -2.64 0.92
CA THR A 262 -12.25 -1.36 0.21
C THR A 262 -13.03 -0.23 0.89
N ASP A 263 -14.23 -0.51 1.42
CA ASP A 263 -15.08 0.49 2.09
C ASP A 263 -14.50 0.99 3.42
N GLU A 264 -13.60 0.22 4.04
CA GLU A 264 -12.90 0.56 5.29
C GLU A 264 -11.48 1.10 5.03
N SER A 265 -11.11 1.26 3.76
CA SER A 265 -9.77 1.66 3.32
C SER A 265 -9.77 3.10 2.82
N GLU A 266 -8.72 3.85 3.14
CA GLU A 266 -8.53 5.22 2.65
C GLU A 266 -7.19 5.37 1.94
N TYR A 267 -7.14 6.26 0.94
CA TYR A 267 -5.92 6.66 0.22
C TYR A 267 -5.12 5.48 -0.38
N CYS A 268 -5.81 4.43 -0.84
CA CYS A 268 -5.18 3.20 -1.31
C CYS A 268 -5.72 2.74 -2.67
N PHE A 269 -4.85 2.68 -3.67
CA PHE A 269 -5.15 2.06 -4.95
C PHE A 269 -4.34 0.77 -5.12
N LEU A 270 -5.03 -0.35 -5.28
CA LEU A 270 -4.45 -1.67 -5.49
C LEU A 270 -4.74 -2.16 -6.91
N ALA A 271 -3.70 -2.33 -7.72
CA ALA A 271 -3.80 -3.03 -8.99
C ALA A 271 -3.28 -4.46 -8.84
N ILE A 272 -4.04 -5.44 -9.32
CA ILE A 272 -3.68 -6.85 -9.37
C ILE A 272 -3.43 -7.19 -10.83
N LEU A 273 -2.17 -7.42 -11.19
CA LEU A 273 -1.76 -7.79 -12.53
C LEU A 273 -1.76 -9.32 -12.66
N ALA A 274 -2.49 -9.82 -13.66
CA ALA A 274 -2.58 -11.24 -13.98
C ALA A 274 -2.47 -11.48 -15.50
N GLN A 275 -2.18 -12.72 -15.87
CA GLN A 275 -2.17 -13.18 -17.26
C GLN A 275 -3.52 -13.76 -17.68
N SER A 276 -3.78 -13.87 -18.98
CA SER A 276 -5.01 -14.42 -19.57
C SER A 276 -5.46 -15.75 -18.96
N ARG A 277 -4.51 -16.63 -18.62
CA ARG A 277 -4.78 -17.93 -17.96
C ARG A 277 -5.53 -17.82 -16.62
N PHE A 278 -5.46 -16.67 -15.94
CA PHE A 278 -6.25 -16.38 -14.74
C PHE A 278 -7.77 -16.46 -14.98
N LEU A 279 -8.22 -16.24 -16.22
CA LEU A 279 -9.63 -16.26 -16.62
C LEU A 279 -10.01 -17.54 -17.40
N ASP A 280 -9.14 -18.55 -17.46
CA ASP A 280 -9.41 -19.77 -18.22
C ASP A 280 -10.35 -20.72 -17.45
N GLU A 281 -11.56 -20.92 -17.96
CA GLU A 281 -12.57 -21.82 -17.37
C GLU A 281 -12.09 -23.27 -17.21
N GLY A 282 -11.19 -23.73 -18.07
CA GLY A 282 -10.67 -25.10 -18.05
C GLY A 282 -9.51 -25.30 -17.07
N ASP A 283 -8.92 -24.23 -16.56
CA ASP A 283 -7.75 -24.31 -15.69
C ASP A 283 -8.13 -24.34 -14.21
N ARG A 284 -7.65 -25.37 -13.51
CA ARG A 284 -7.82 -25.54 -12.05
C ARG A 284 -7.11 -24.46 -11.23
N ARG A 285 -6.19 -23.70 -11.84
CA ARG A 285 -5.51 -22.55 -11.22
C ARG A 285 -6.17 -21.23 -11.54
N SER A 286 -7.19 -21.17 -12.40
CA SER A 286 -7.87 -19.91 -12.72
C SER A 286 -8.78 -19.45 -11.57
N VAL A 287 -9.30 -18.22 -11.69
CA VAL A 287 -10.27 -17.68 -10.74
C VAL A 287 -11.57 -18.48 -10.67
N HIS A 288 -11.86 -19.31 -11.69
CA HIS A 288 -13.04 -20.19 -11.69
C HIS A 288 -12.95 -21.30 -10.65
N ALA A 289 -11.76 -21.58 -10.11
CA ALA A 289 -11.59 -22.50 -8.98
C ALA A 289 -11.99 -21.88 -7.63
N TYR A 290 -12.33 -20.59 -7.59
CA TYR A 290 -12.61 -19.87 -6.34
C TYR A 290 -13.71 -18.81 -6.53
N ASP A 291 -14.97 -19.27 -6.40
CA ASP A 291 -16.17 -18.46 -6.67
C ASP A 291 -16.25 -17.17 -5.86
N ALA A 292 -15.76 -17.17 -4.62
CA ALA A 292 -15.86 -15.99 -3.75
C ALA A 292 -15.11 -14.78 -4.32
N LEU A 293 -13.92 -14.96 -4.91
CA LEU A 293 -13.22 -13.89 -5.63
C LEU A 293 -13.91 -13.58 -6.96
N LYS A 294 -14.27 -14.62 -7.72
CA LYS A 294 -14.90 -14.48 -9.04
C LYS A 294 -16.11 -13.56 -8.98
N LEU A 295 -17.04 -13.81 -8.07
CA LEU A 295 -18.28 -13.02 -7.92
C LEU A 295 -18.06 -11.54 -7.57
N ARG A 296 -16.87 -11.16 -7.10
CA ARG A 296 -16.53 -9.76 -6.76
C ARG A 296 -15.84 -9.03 -7.90
N ILE A 297 -15.18 -9.76 -8.79
CA ILE A 297 -14.45 -9.16 -9.91
C ILE A 297 -15.21 -9.22 -11.24
N TRP A 298 -16.16 -10.16 -11.37
CA TRP A 298 -16.88 -10.35 -12.62
C TRP A 298 -18.00 -9.32 -12.77
N ASP A 299 -18.07 -8.67 -13.92
CA ASP A 299 -19.20 -7.80 -14.25
C ASP A 299 -20.42 -8.65 -14.60
N GLU A 300 -21.43 -8.68 -13.72
CA GLU A 300 -22.73 -9.30 -14.03
C GLU A 300 -23.52 -8.47 -15.07
N VAL A 301 -23.24 -7.16 -15.14
CA VAL A 301 -23.83 -6.23 -16.10
C VAL A 301 -22.71 -5.64 -16.95
N HIS A 302 -22.67 -6.02 -18.22
CA HIS A 302 -21.72 -5.48 -19.17
C HIS A 302 -22.45 -4.97 -20.41
N ASP A 303 -21.94 -3.88 -20.98
CA ASP A 303 -22.36 -3.44 -22.31
C ASP A 303 -21.85 -4.44 -23.36
N ARG A 304 -22.48 -4.46 -24.54
CA ARG A 304 -22.11 -5.37 -25.64
C ARG A 304 -21.03 -4.79 -26.56
N ILE A 305 -20.80 -3.47 -26.48
CA ILE A 305 -20.03 -2.65 -27.43
C ILE A 305 -18.96 -1.83 -26.69
N TYR A 306 -19.21 -1.45 -25.43
CA TYR A 306 -18.31 -0.62 -24.65
C TYR A 306 -17.71 -1.35 -23.44
N ILE A 307 -16.38 -1.36 -23.37
CA ILE A 307 -15.65 -1.79 -22.18
C ILE A 307 -15.90 -0.77 -21.06
N ASN A 308 -16.26 -1.26 -19.87
CA ASN A 308 -16.27 -0.43 -18.66
C ASN A 308 -14.84 -0.32 -18.09
N PRO A 309 -14.14 0.81 -18.25
CA PRO A 309 -12.79 1.01 -17.69
C PRO A 309 -12.78 1.04 -16.15
N LEU A 310 -13.95 1.31 -15.54
CA LEU A 310 -14.14 1.41 -14.10
C LEU A 310 -14.60 0.07 -13.51
N ALA A 311 -14.71 -0.99 -14.30
CA ALA A 311 -15.01 -2.33 -13.79
C ALA A 311 -13.94 -2.79 -12.78
N PRO A 312 -14.29 -3.69 -11.85
CA PRO A 312 -13.30 -4.38 -11.01
C PRO A 312 -12.31 -5.21 -11.83
N LEU A 313 -12.74 -5.81 -12.95
CA LEU A 313 -11.90 -6.60 -13.87
C LEU A 313 -11.79 -5.89 -15.23
N VAL A 314 -10.57 -5.60 -15.65
CA VAL A 314 -10.27 -5.02 -16.97
C VAL A 314 -9.33 -5.93 -17.75
N ARG A 315 -9.65 -6.17 -19.02
CA ARG A 315 -8.79 -6.93 -19.96
C ARG A 315 -7.99 -5.96 -20.81
N ILE A 316 -6.69 -6.15 -20.87
CA ILE A 316 -5.75 -5.25 -21.54
C ILE A 316 -4.99 -6.00 -22.64
N SER A 317 -4.91 -5.38 -23.81
CA SER A 317 -4.07 -5.83 -24.93
C SER A 317 -3.45 -4.63 -25.64
N CYS A 318 -2.17 -4.74 -25.99
CA CYS A 318 -1.46 -3.82 -26.88
C CYS A 318 -1.98 -3.86 -28.31
N CYS A 319 -2.63 -4.95 -28.74
CA CYS A 319 -3.33 -5.00 -30.03
C CYS A 319 -4.71 -4.33 -29.90
N GLN A 320 -4.88 -3.16 -30.51
CA GLN A 320 -6.19 -2.53 -30.64
C GLN A 320 -7.18 -3.54 -31.24
N SER A 321 -8.31 -3.77 -30.57
CA SER A 321 -9.46 -4.36 -31.25
C SER A 321 -9.80 -3.39 -32.38
N THR A 322 -9.60 -3.81 -33.62
CA THR A 322 -10.10 -3.11 -34.79
C THR A 322 -11.62 -3.20 -34.73
N GLY A 323 -12.23 -2.29 -33.98
CA GLY A 323 -13.66 -2.02 -34.03
C GLY A 323 -13.96 -1.53 -35.43
N VAL A 324 -14.47 -2.42 -36.26
CA VAL A 324 -15.09 -2.07 -37.54
C VAL A 324 -16.26 -1.14 -37.23
N LYS A 325 -16.13 0.08 -37.77
CA LYS A 325 -17.12 1.16 -37.98
C LYS A 325 -18.52 1.02 -37.41
#